data_AF-U3TB38-F1
#
_entry.id   AF-U3TB38-F1
#
_cell.length_a   1.000
_cell.length_b   1.000
_cell.length_c   1.000
_cell.angle_alpha   90.00
_cell.angle_beta   90.00
_cell.angle_gamma   90.00
#
_symmetry.space_group_name_H-M   'P 1'
#
loop_
_entity.id
_entity.type
_entity.pdbx_description
1 polymer ?
#
loop_
_entity_poly.entity_id
_entity_poly.type
_entity_poly.pdbx_seq_one_letter_code
_entity_poly.pdbx_strand_id
1 'polypeptide(L)'
;MEESERGLARVTVYGEVMGVPLVASPDFVFFDGGKAAVVGKTAIREPPRRLAADVVYLYISTALLEDNGLAGDGSVIAVVVGRGEKCLEDLLRQGVQEGFKPRKTGCGVIYTEIYSRMEALRRLRSLLEYWRGERPPVPSPSPHRCSKCRYRDTCEHSTRA
;
A
#
# COMPACT_ATOMS: atom_id res chain seq x y z
N MET A 1 32.42 11.90 12.27
CA MET A 1 31.09 12.40 12.69
C MET A 1 30.20 12.28 11.46
N GLU A 2 29.71 11.07 11.19
CA GLU A 2 28.69 10.78 10.17
C GLU A 2 27.63 9.95 10.89
N GLU A 3 26.78 10.65 11.62
CA GLU A 3 25.65 10.09 12.35
C GLU A 3 24.51 9.81 11.36
N SER A 4 24.22 8.53 11.16
CA SER A 4 22.91 7.95 10.81
C SER A 4 22.12 8.58 9.65
N GLU A 5 22.50 8.29 8.40
CA GLU A 5 21.59 8.43 7.24
C GLU A 5 20.38 7.45 7.27
N ARG A 6 20.29 6.59 8.29
CA ARG A 6 19.20 5.64 8.49
C ARG A 6 18.13 6.26 9.37
N GLY A 7 16.97 6.51 8.78
CA GLY A 7 15.84 7.09 9.50
C GLY A 7 14.53 6.83 8.81
N LEU A 8 13.45 6.80 9.60
CA LEU A 8 12.10 6.87 9.08
C LEU A 8 11.74 8.33 8.83
N ALA A 9 11.37 8.64 7.60
CA ALA A 9 10.86 9.95 7.22
C ALA A 9 9.41 9.82 6.75
N ARG A 10 8.64 10.89 6.91
CA ARG A 10 7.37 11.05 6.20
C ARG A 10 7.65 11.88 4.96
N VAL A 11 7.30 11.34 3.80
CA VAL A 11 7.53 12.00 2.52
C VAL A 11 6.20 12.10 1.80
N THR A 12 5.86 13.30 1.37
CA THR A 12 4.73 13.52 0.46
C THR A 12 5.29 13.73 -0.92
N VAL A 13 4.79 12.95 -1.88
CA VAL A 13 5.15 13.05 -3.30
C VAL A 13 3.91 13.30 -4.13
N TYR A 14 4.09 14.08 -5.18
CA TYR A 14 3.07 14.31 -6.19
C TYR A 14 3.67 14.03 -7.56
N GLY A 15 2.81 13.73 -8.51
CA GLY A 15 3.21 13.50 -9.89
C GLY A 15 2.07 12.89 -10.68
N GLU A 16 2.41 12.30 -11.82
CA GLU A 16 1.46 11.67 -12.70
C GLU A 16 1.79 10.19 -12.86
N VAL A 17 0.79 9.33 -12.69
CA VAL A 17 0.92 7.90 -13.00
C VAL A 17 -0.10 7.55 -14.08
N MET A 18 0.39 7.11 -15.24
CA MET A 18 -0.45 6.74 -16.39
C MET A 18 -1.49 7.81 -16.76
N GLY A 19 -1.12 9.09 -16.84
CA GLY A 19 -2.05 10.16 -17.20
C GLY A 19 -2.96 10.64 -16.06
N VAL A 20 -2.78 10.14 -14.84
CA VAL A 20 -3.59 10.53 -13.67
C VAL A 20 -2.74 11.30 -12.67
N PRO A 21 -3.10 12.55 -12.34
CA PRO A 21 -2.41 13.31 -11.30
C PRO A 21 -2.73 12.71 -9.93
N LEU A 22 -1.69 12.36 -9.18
CA LEU A 22 -1.80 11.70 -7.88
C LEU A 22 -0.89 12.37 -6.85
N VAL A 23 -1.35 12.36 -5.61
CA VAL A 23 -0.57 12.72 -4.43
C VAL A 23 -0.55 11.51 -3.51
N ALA A 24 0.63 11.13 -3.04
CA ALA A 24 0.81 10.05 -2.10
C ALA A 24 1.67 10.49 -0.92
N SER A 25 1.35 9.96 0.26
CA SER A 25 2.08 10.21 1.50
C SER A 25 2.21 8.88 2.24
N PRO A 26 3.14 7.99 1.85
CA PRO A 26 3.39 6.77 2.60
C PRO A 26 3.60 7.11 4.09
N ASP A 27 3.15 6.21 4.97
CA ASP A 27 3.19 6.48 6.41
C ASP A 27 4.62 6.61 6.91
N PHE A 28 5.55 5.90 6.26
CA PHE A 28 6.98 6.05 6.46
C PHE A 28 7.76 5.70 5.19
N VAL A 29 8.96 6.25 5.08
CA VAL A 29 10.01 5.85 4.14
C VAL A 29 11.28 5.63 4.95
N PHE A 30 11.91 4.46 4.79
CA PHE A 30 13.22 4.16 5.33
C PHE A 30 14.26 4.39 4.24
N PHE A 31 15.17 5.34 4.47
CA PHE A 31 16.25 5.66 3.55
C PHE A 31 17.54 4.91 3.90
N ASP A 32 18.26 4.49 2.86
CA ASP A 32 19.63 3.96 2.95
C ASP A 32 20.42 4.56 1.77
N GLY A 33 21.47 5.32 2.06
CA GLY A 33 22.27 6.02 1.04
C GLY A 33 21.47 6.99 0.17
N GLY A 34 20.54 7.74 0.78
CA GLY A 34 19.69 8.73 0.08
C GLY A 34 18.60 8.16 -0.82
N LYS A 35 18.46 6.83 -0.90
CA LYS A 35 17.38 6.14 -1.64
C LYS A 35 16.41 5.47 -0.68
N ALA A 36 15.14 5.44 -1.05
CA ALA A 36 14.07 4.76 -0.34
C ALA A 36 14.29 3.25 -0.43
N ALA A 37 14.91 2.69 0.60
CA ALA A 37 15.09 1.25 0.74
C ALA A 37 13.77 0.56 1.09
N VAL A 38 12.93 1.20 1.93
CA VAL A 38 11.58 0.71 2.26
C VAL A 38 10.55 1.84 2.17
N VAL A 39 9.42 1.59 1.53
CA VAL A 39 8.24 2.47 1.50
C VAL A 39 7.10 1.79 2.24
N GLY A 40 6.55 2.48 3.22
CA GLY A 40 5.79 1.85 4.29
C GLY A 40 4.36 2.35 4.46
N LYS A 41 3.45 1.44 4.81
CA LYS A 41 2.12 1.72 5.31
C LYS A 41 1.91 1.03 6.65
N THR A 42 1.25 1.72 7.56
CA THR A 42 0.91 1.27 8.90
C THR A 42 -0.60 1.12 9.05
N ALA A 43 -1.02 0.18 9.88
CA ALA A 43 -2.43 0.08 10.25
C ALA A 43 -2.61 -0.59 11.62
N ILE A 44 -3.69 -0.21 12.31
CA ILE A 44 -4.19 -0.91 13.50
C ILE A 44 -5.46 -1.65 13.12
N ARG A 45 -5.46 -2.98 13.21
CA ARG A 45 -6.59 -3.83 12.77
C ARG A 45 -6.69 -5.12 13.59
N GLU A 46 -7.92 -5.60 13.79
CA GLU A 46 -8.23 -6.91 14.36
C GLU A 46 -9.16 -7.69 13.41
N PRO A 47 -8.72 -8.82 12.82
CA PRO A 47 -7.38 -9.41 12.94
C PRO A 47 -6.30 -8.59 12.19
N PRO A 48 -5.01 -8.70 12.59
CA PRO A 48 -3.92 -7.98 11.95
C PRO A 48 -3.64 -8.56 10.55
N ARG A 49 -4.18 -7.92 9.52
CA ARG A 49 -4.04 -8.32 8.12
C ARG A 49 -3.85 -7.12 7.20
N ARG A 50 -3.11 -7.32 6.12
CA ARG A 50 -3.07 -6.36 5.01
C ARG A 50 -4.35 -6.41 4.19
N LEU A 51 -4.72 -5.27 3.61
CA LEU A 51 -5.76 -5.14 2.61
C LEU A 51 -5.12 -4.95 1.24
N ALA A 52 -5.82 -5.34 0.16
CA ALA A 52 -5.35 -5.09 -1.21
C ALA A 52 -5.08 -3.59 -1.46
N ALA A 53 -5.90 -2.72 -0.87
CA ALA A 53 -5.74 -1.27 -0.95
C ALA A 53 -4.42 -0.76 -0.32
N ASP A 54 -3.89 -1.45 0.69
CA ASP A 54 -2.61 -1.07 1.30
C ASP A 54 -1.46 -1.24 0.30
N VAL A 55 -1.47 -2.36 -0.42
CA VAL A 55 -0.44 -2.69 -1.41
C VAL A 55 -0.54 -1.79 -2.63
N VAL A 56 -1.76 -1.56 -3.13
CA VAL A 56 -2.02 -0.62 -4.25
C VAL A 56 -1.51 0.79 -3.91
N TYR A 57 -1.79 1.26 -2.69
CA TYR A 57 -1.31 2.56 -2.23
C TYR A 57 0.22 2.64 -2.22
N LEU A 58 0.91 1.58 -1.80
CA LEU A 58 2.37 1.52 -1.82
C LEU A 58 2.93 1.45 -3.23
N TYR A 59 2.28 0.75 -4.18
CA TYR A 59 2.70 0.81 -5.58
C TYR A 59 2.62 2.23 -6.15
N ILE A 60 1.55 2.98 -5.88
CA ILE A 60 1.43 4.39 -6.29
C ILE A 60 2.53 5.22 -5.63
N SER A 61 2.69 5.09 -4.31
CA SER A 61 3.65 5.87 -3.53
C SER A 61 5.08 5.64 -4.02
N THR A 62 5.48 4.39 -4.22
CA THR A 62 6.84 4.04 -4.66
C THR A 62 7.07 4.43 -6.11
N ALA A 63 6.07 4.29 -6.99
CA ALA A 63 6.17 4.78 -8.36
C ALA A 63 6.41 6.29 -8.42
N LEU A 64 5.69 7.07 -7.62
CA LEU A 64 5.90 8.51 -7.53
C LEU A 64 7.26 8.86 -6.91
N LEU A 65 7.71 8.13 -5.89
CA LEU A 65 9.05 8.32 -5.33
C LEU A 65 10.15 8.00 -6.35
N GLU A 66 9.97 6.95 -7.15
CA GLU A 66 10.89 6.58 -8.23
C GLU A 66 10.95 7.68 -9.30
N ASP A 67 9.80 8.21 -9.74
CA ASP A 67 9.72 9.30 -10.72
C ASP A 67 10.39 10.59 -10.22
N ASN A 68 10.46 10.78 -8.89
CA ASN A 68 11.17 11.88 -8.23
C ASN A 68 12.64 11.54 -7.87
N GLY A 69 13.16 10.40 -8.35
CA GLY A 69 14.54 9.98 -8.13
C GLY A 69 14.85 9.51 -6.70
N LEU A 70 13.84 9.26 -5.87
CA LEU A 70 13.99 8.85 -4.47
C LEU A 70 13.87 7.33 -4.27
N ALA A 71 13.21 6.59 -5.16
CA ALA A 71 13.12 5.13 -5.12
C ALA A 71 13.64 4.51 -6.43
N GLY A 72 13.60 3.18 -6.53
CA GLY A 72 13.88 2.46 -7.77
C GLY A 72 13.40 1.02 -7.71
N ASP A 73 13.53 0.30 -8.82
CA ASP A 73 13.34 -1.14 -8.85
C ASP A 73 14.22 -1.82 -7.78
N GLY A 74 13.62 -2.75 -7.04
CA GLY A 74 14.29 -3.40 -5.90
C GLY A 74 14.02 -2.74 -4.54
N SER A 75 13.46 -1.53 -4.48
CA SER A 75 12.94 -0.96 -3.22
C SER A 75 11.92 -1.92 -2.58
N VAL A 76 11.83 -1.96 -1.26
CA VAL A 76 10.85 -2.81 -0.57
C VAL A 76 9.59 -2.01 -0.29
N ILE A 77 8.41 -2.60 -0.52
CA ILE A 77 7.16 -2.07 0.03
C ILE A 77 6.78 -2.86 1.27
N ALA A 78 6.42 -2.15 2.35
CA ALA A 78 6.11 -2.76 3.65
C ALA A 78 4.72 -2.36 4.16
N VAL A 79 3.91 -3.34 4.55
CA VAL A 79 2.65 -3.12 5.29
C VAL A 79 2.83 -3.65 6.70
N VAL A 80 2.86 -2.75 7.68
CA VAL A 80 3.01 -3.07 9.10
C VAL A 80 1.65 -2.95 9.78
N VAL A 81 1.13 -4.07 10.29
CA VAL A 81 -0.20 -4.12 10.90
C VAL A 81 -0.11 -4.63 12.33
N GLY A 82 -0.43 -3.76 13.30
CA GLY A 82 -0.55 -4.11 14.71
C GLY A 82 -2.01 -4.30 15.13
N ARG A 83 -2.25 -5.02 16.23
CA ARG A 83 -3.58 -5.05 16.89
C ARG A 83 -3.89 -3.79 17.72
N GLY A 84 -2.86 -3.01 18.04
CA GLY A 84 -2.95 -1.76 18.81
C GLY A 84 -1.66 -0.94 18.67
N GLU A 85 -1.67 0.27 19.21
CA GLU A 85 -0.58 1.26 19.03
C GLU A 85 0.77 0.74 19.52
N LYS A 86 0.84 0.22 20.76
CA LYS A 86 2.08 -0.32 21.32
C LYS A 86 2.68 -1.43 20.45
N CYS A 87 1.83 -2.34 19.95
CA CYS A 87 2.31 -3.40 19.06
C CYS A 87 2.80 -2.84 17.73
N LEU A 88 2.11 -1.86 17.15
CA LEU A 88 2.52 -1.23 15.90
C LEU A 88 3.89 -0.53 16.07
N GLU A 89 4.07 0.18 17.17
CA GLU A 89 5.34 0.83 17.51
C GLU A 89 6.48 -0.19 17.66
N ASP A 90 6.24 -1.28 18.40
CA ASP A 90 7.21 -2.36 18.57
C ASP A 90 7.61 -2.98 17.21
N LEU A 91 6.63 -3.21 16.32
CA LEU A 91 6.88 -3.73 14.97
C LEU A 91 7.68 -2.76 14.10
N LEU A 92 7.41 -1.45 14.20
CA LEU A 92 8.18 -0.43 13.48
C LEU A 92 9.63 -0.35 13.98
N ARG A 93 9.85 -0.37 15.29
CA ARG A 93 11.19 -0.39 15.89
C ARG A 93 11.99 -1.61 15.44
N GLN A 94 11.37 -2.80 15.48
CA GLN A 94 11.99 -4.02 14.95
C GLN A 94 12.26 -3.92 13.45
N GLY A 95 11.33 -3.36 12.68
CA GLY A 95 11.50 -3.13 11.25
C GLY A 95 12.72 -2.29 10.93
N VAL A 96 12.94 -1.20 11.65
CA VAL A 96 14.13 -0.35 11.49
C VAL A 96 15.43 -1.09 11.83
N GLN A 97 15.43 -1.90 12.90
CA GLN A 97 16.61 -2.65 13.34
C GLN A 97 16.96 -3.82 12.40
N GLU A 98 15.94 -4.45 11.82
CA GLU A 98 16.10 -5.72 11.09
C GLU A 98 15.87 -5.62 9.58
N GLY A 99 15.57 -4.42 9.06
CA GLY A 99 15.34 -4.16 7.64
C GLY A 99 13.95 -4.62 7.14
N PHE A 100 12.92 -4.50 7.98
CA PHE A 100 11.51 -4.79 7.64
C PHE A 100 11.27 -6.20 7.03
N LYS A 101 11.98 -7.23 7.49
CA LYS A 101 11.75 -8.61 7.01
C LYS A 101 10.30 -9.06 7.29
N PRO A 102 9.69 -9.90 6.43
CA PRO A 102 8.34 -10.42 6.67
C PRO A 102 8.30 -11.17 8.01
N ARG A 103 7.29 -10.87 8.83
CA ARG A 103 7.17 -11.45 10.17
C ARG A 103 5.72 -11.49 10.61
N LYS A 104 5.35 -12.54 11.33
CA LYS A 104 4.09 -12.63 12.07
C LYS A 104 4.40 -12.81 13.55
N THR A 105 3.80 -12.00 14.39
CA THR A 105 3.87 -12.10 15.85
C THR A 105 2.47 -12.38 16.41
N GLY A 106 2.36 -12.66 17.71
CA GLY A 106 1.05 -12.76 18.36
C GLY A 106 0.25 -11.45 18.26
N CYS A 107 0.93 -10.30 18.30
CA CYS A 107 0.31 -8.99 18.35
C CYS A 107 0.11 -8.33 16.97
N GLY A 108 0.78 -8.79 15.91
CA GLY A 108 0.69 -8.16 14.59
C GLY A 108 1.53 -8.84 13.51
N VAL A 109 1.75 -8.16 12.39
CA VAL A 109 2.41 -8.73 11.22
C VAL A 109 3.08 -7.63 10.37
N ILE A 110 4.22 -7.95 9.77
CA ILE A 110 4.91 -7.16 8.76
C ILE A 110 4.84 -7.96 7.46
N TYR A 111 4.23 -7.39 6.44
CA TYR A 111 4.28 -7.91 5.07
C TYR A 111 5.27 -7.08 4.27
N THR A 112 6.11 -7.73 3.50
CA THR A 112 6.96 -7.06 2.51
C THR A 112 6.89 -7.71 1.15
N GLU A 113 7.04 -6.87 0.12
CA GLU A 113 7.19 -7.29 -1.26
C GLU A 113 8.27 -6.42 -1.91
N ILE A 114 8.99 -6.99 -2.87
CA ILE A 114 9.96 -6.21 -3.67
C ILE A 114 9.18 -5.44 -4.72
N TYR A 115 9.41 -4.13 -4.76
CA TYR A 115 8.84 -3.25 -5.76
C TYR A 115 9.47 -3.51 -7.13
N SER A 116 8.61 -3.53 -8.14
CA SER A 116 8.97 -3.43 -9.54
C SER A 116 8.03 -2.46 -10.22
N ARG A 117 8.56 -1.52 -10.99
CA ARG A 117 7.78 -0.56 -11.78
C ARG A 117 6.81 -1.26 -12.72
N MET A 118 7.26 -2.32 -13.39
CA MET A 118 6.42 -3.09 -14.30
C MET A 118 5.22 -3.74 -13.57
N GLU A 119 5.45 -4.34 -12.41
CA GLU A 119 4.37 -4.91 -11.58
C GLU A 119 3.40 -3.85 -11.09
N ALA A 120 3.94 -2.71 -10.62
CA ALA A 120 3.15 -1.57 -10.16
C ALA A 120 2.20 -1.10 -11.27
N LEU A 121 2.74 -0.79 -12.45
CA LEU A 121 1.93 -0.31 -13.58
C LEU A 121 0.89 -1.33 -14.02
N ARG A 122 1.21 -2.63 -14.03
CA ARG A 122 0.24 -3.68 -14.37
C ARG A 122 -0.91 -3.73 -13.37
N ARG A 123 -0.64 -3.63 -12.07
CA ARG A 123 -1.68 -3.63 -11.03
C ARG A 123 -2.52 -2.36 -11.03
N LEU A 124 -1.90 -1.22 -11.35
CA LEU A 124 -2.58 0.07 -11.36
C LEU A 124 -3.41 0.29 -12.61
N ARG A 125 -3.05 -0.33 -13.75
CA ARG A 125 -3.72 -0.15 -15.04
C ARG A 125 -5.25 -0.14 -14.96
N SER A 126 -5.86 -1.23 -14.49
CA SER A 126 -7.33 -1.34 -14.46
C SER A 126 -8.02 -0.35 -13.52
N LEU A 127 -7.32 0.06 -12.46
CA LEU A 127 -7.81 1.07 -11.51
C LEU A 127 -7.77 2.47 -12.14
N LEU A 128 -6.67 2.79 -12.82
CA LEU A 128 -6.47 4.10 -13.43
C LEU A 128 -7.25 4.26 -14.74
N GLU A 129 -7.48 3.19 -15.50
CA GLU A 129 -8.43 3.17 -16.64
C GLU A 129 -9.85 3.53 -16.19
N TYR A 130 -10.29 2.99 -15.04
CA TYR A 130 -11.57 3.38 -14.46
C TYR A 130 -11.57 4.85 -14.05
N TRP A 131 -10.51 5.32 -13.42
CA TRP A 131 -10.39 6.72 -12.99
C TRP A 131 -10.40 7.70 -14.17
N ARG A 132 -9.80 7.33 -15.31
CA ARG A 132 -9.82 8.12 -16.55
C ARG A 132 -11.13 8.03 -17.33
N GLY A 133 -12.09 7.22 -16.89
CA GLY A 133 -13.35 6.99 -17.61
C GLY A 133 -13.22 6.11 -18.86
N GLU A 134 -12.07 5.47 -19.06
CA GLU A 134 -11.81 4.56 -20.19
C GLU A 134 -12.44 3.17 -19.97
N ARG A 135 -12.75 2.84 -18.71
CA ARG A 135 -13.37 1.57 -18.32
C ARG A 135 -14.62 1.83 -17.48
N PRO A 136 -15.79 1.26 -17.82
CA PRO A 136 -16.97 1.34 -16.98
C PRO A 136 -16.77 0.59 -15.65
N PRO A 137 -17.52 0.92 -14.59
CA PRO A 137 -17.55 0.11 -13.38
C PRO A 137 -17.97 -1.32 -13.73
N VAL A 138 -17.27 -2.31 -13.19
CA VAL A 138 -17.60 -3.73 -13.37
C VAL A 138 -18.25 -4.21 -12.07
N PRO A 139 -19.55 -4.55 -12.09
CA PRO A 139 -20.24 -5.12 -10.94
C PRO A 139 -19.55 -6.40 -10.49
N SER A 140 -19.43 -6.58 -9.17
CA SER A 140 -18.91 -7.81 -8.58
C SER A 140 -20.00 -8.44 -7.71
N PRO A 141 -21.02 -9.07 -8.32
CA PRO A 141 -22.14 -9.63 -7.57
C PRO A 141 -21.66 -10.79 -6.68
N SER A 142 -22.21 -10.86 -5.48
CA SER A 142 -21.94 -11.93 -4.52
C SER A 142 -23.19 -12.14 -3.70
N PRO A 143 -23.75 -13.36 -3.59
CA PRO A 143 -25.01 -13.58 -2.89
C PRO A 143 -25.03 -12.99 -1.47
N HIS A 144 -23.93 -13.12 -0.73
CA HIS A 144 -23.77 -12.55 0.60
C HIS A 144 -23.75 -11.00 0.61
N ARG A 145 -23.15 -10.35 -0.39
CA ARG A 145 -23.15 -8.87 -0.49
C ARG A 145 -24.50 -8.37 -0.99
N CYS A 146 -25.09 -9.05 -1.96
CA CYS A 146 -26.38 -8.72 -2.55
C CYS A 146 -27.52 -8.85 -1.53
N SER A 147 -27.51 -9.87 -0.66
CA SER A 147 -28.56 -10.06 0.36
C SER A 147 -28.64 -8.91 1.38
N LYS A 148 -27.53 -8.19 1.60
CA LYS A 148 -27.42 -7.03 2.51
C LYS A 148 -27.46 -5.68 1.79
N CYS A 149 -27.53 -5.69 0.45
CA CYS A 149 -27.47 -4.46 -0.33
C CYS A 149 -28.83 -3.75 -0.34
N ARG A 150 -28.85 -2.46 0.03
CA ARG A 150 -30.06 -1.62 0.00
C ARG A 150 -30.70 -1.53 -1.39
N TYR A 151 -29.90 -1.72 -2.44
CA TYR A 151 -30.32 -1.61 -3.84
C TYR A 151 -30.58 -2.98 -4.48
N ARG A 152 -30.72 -4.06 -3.70
CA ARG A 152 -30.89 -5.43 -4.20
C ARG A 152 -32.05 -5.57 -5.19
N ASP A 153 -33.16 -4.89 -4.94
CA ASP A 153 -34.39 -5.03 -5.73
C ASP A 153 -34.40 -4.19 -7.01
N THR A 154 -33.45 -3.25 -7.15
CA THR A 154 -33.32 -2.35 -8.30
C THR A 154 -32.05 -2.58 -9.12
N CYS A 155 -31.05 -3.26 -8.54
CA CYS A 155 -29.80 -3.59 -9.22
C CYS A 155 -29.98 -4.80 -10.16
N GLU A 156 -29.80 -4.60 -11.46
CA GLU A 156 -29.90 -5.65 -12.48
C GLU A 156 -28.87 -6.78 -12.32
N HIS A 157 -27.75 -6.50 -11.64
CA HIS A 157 -26.68 -7.48 -11.38
C HIS A 157 -26.86 -8.22 -10.05
N SER A 158 -27.94 -7.95 -9.31
CA SER A 158 -28.22 -8.56 -8.01
C SER A 158 -28.38 -10.07 -8.12
N THR A 159 -27.60 -10.82 -7.34
CA THR A 159 -27.72 -12.29 -7.25
C THR A 159 -28.48 -12.69 -5.99
N ARG A 160 -29.44 -13.60 -6.13
CA ARG A 160 -30.13 -14.19 -4.98
C ARG A 160 -29.23 -15.25 -4.32
N ALA A 161 -29.32 -15.36 -3.01
CA ALA A 161 -28.72 -16.47 -2.25
C ALA A 161 -29.59 -17.71 -2.37
#